data_AF-A0A926NB46-F1
#
_entry.id   AF-A0A926NB46-F1
#
_cell.length_a   1.000
_cell.length_b   1.000
_cell.length_c   1.000
_cell.angle_alpha   90.00
_cell.angle_beta   90.00
_cell.angle_gamma   90.00
#
_symmetry.space_group_name_H-M   'P 1'
#
loop_
_entity.id
_entity.type
_entity.pdbx_description
1 polymer ?
#
loop_
_entity_poly.entity_id
_entity_poly.type
_entity_poly.pdbx_seq_one_letter_code
_entity_poly.pdbx_strand_id
1 'polypeptide(L)' 'MIFIDIGELGDRINQLKKELNHIAEETGLNSLDTIFYSQKLDQLITIYQKLSIKNENKNMLLNDNKSYKN' A
#
# COMPACT_ATOMS: atom_id res chain seq x y z
N MET A 1 3.70 11.37 -14.36
CA MET A 1 2.84 10.53 -13.50
C MET A 1 3.71 9.39 -13.03
N ILE A 2 4.05 9.34 -11.74
CA ILE A 2 4.87 8.25 -11.21
C ILE A 2 3.98 7.00 -11.24
N PHE A 3 4.21 6.12 -12.22
CA PHE A 3 3.65 4.78 -12.23
C PHE A 3 4.38 4.00 -11.13
N ILE A 4 3.94 4.18 -9.88
CA ILE A 4 4.32 3.22 -8.84
C ILE A 4 3.54 1.97 -9.19
N ASP A 5 4.26 0.93 -9.63
CA ASP A 5 3.65 -0.39 -9.83
C ASP A 5 3.10 -0.84 -8.47
N ILE A 6 1.81 -1.17 -8.45
CA ILE A 6 1.15 -1.66 -7.23
C ILE A 6 1.85 -2.92 -6.74
N GLY A 7 2.39 -3.75 -7.65
CA GLY A 7 3.21 -4.91 -7.30
C GLY A 7 4.47 -4.53 -6.52
N GLU A 8 5.24 -3.57 -7.04
CA GLU A 8 6.47 -3.08 -6.38
C GLU A 8 6.16 -2.42 -5.02
N LEU A 9 5.04 -1.70 -4.91
CA LEU A 9 4.58 -1.12 -3.66
C LEU A 9 4.21 -2.21 -2.63
N GLY A 10 3.56 -3.28 -3.08
CA GLY A 10 3.24 -4.45 -2.25
C GLY A 10 4.49 -5.17 -1.73
N ASP A 11 5.49 -5.37 -2.59
CA ASP A 11 6.77 -5.97 -2.21
C ASP A 11 7.52 -5.13 -1.17
N ARG A 12 7.51 -3.80 -1.35
CA ARG A 12 8.12 -2.87 -0.40
C ARG A 12 7.40 -2.84 0.94
N ILE A 13 6.08 -2.96 0.97
CA ILE A 13 5.30 -3.11 2.21
C ILE A 13 5.69 -4.41 2.94
N ASN A 14 5.86 -5.52 2.20
CA ASN A 14 6.26 -6.79 2.78
C ASN A 14 7.68 -6.77 3.35
N GLN A 15 8.62 -6.12 2.67
CA GLN A 15 9.97 -5.91 3.20
C GLN A 15 9.94 -5.05 4.47
N LEU A 16 9.21 -3.94 4.45
CA LEU A 16 9.15 -3.01 5.58
C LEU A 16 8.44 -3.62 6.81
N LYS A 17 7.50 -4.56 6.60
CA LYS A 17 6.94 -5.39 7.68
C LYS A 17 7.98 -6.27 8.35
N LYS A 18 8.86 -6.90 7.57
CA LYS A 18 9.92 -7.76 8.12
C LYS A 18 10.94 -6.94 8.90
N GLU A 19 11.35 -5.79 8.37
CA GLU A 19 12.22 -4.86 9.09
C GLU A 19 11.58 -4.36 10.39
N LEU A 20 10.31 -3.96 10.36
CA LEU A 20 9.60 -3.52 11.56
C LEU A 20 9.54 -4.61 12.62
N ASN A 21 9.29 -5.87 12.25
CA ASN A 21 9.33 -6.98 13.19
C ASN A 21 10.72 -7.15 13.81
N HIS A 22 11.79 -7.10 13.01
CA HIS A 22 13.16 -7.21 13.52
C HIS A 22 13.52 -6.06 14.46
N ILE A 23 13.17 -4.83 14.09
CA ILE A 23 13.40 -3.64 14.93
C ILE A 23 12.60 -3.73 16.22
N ALA A 24 11.35 -4.20 16.17
CA ALA A 24 10.52 -4.39 17.36
C ALA A 24 11.07 -5.48 18.29
N GLU A 25 11.67 -6.54 17.74
CA GLU A 25 12.35 -7.58 18.51
C GLU A 25 13.63 -7.06 19.17
N GLU A 26 14.42 -6.23 18.47
CA GLU A 26 15.69 -5.69 18.98
C GLU A 26 15.53 -4.51 19.93
N THR A 27 14.62 -3.58 19.63
CA THR A 27 14.47 -2.29 20.33
C THR A 27 13.24 -2.24 21.23
N GLY A 28 12.34 -3.21 21.10
CA GLY A 28 11.05 -3.22 21.77
C GLY A 28 10.00 -2.36 21.08
N LEU A 29 8.73 -2.66 21.36
CA LEU A 29 7.58 -2.01 20.73
C LEU A 29 7.43 -0.51 21.05
N ASN A 30 8.01 -0.06 22.16
CA ASN A 30 7.95 1.33 22.63
C ASN A 30 9.15 2.18 22.18
N SER A 31 10.08 1.64 21.40
CA SER A 31 11.16 2.46 20.88
C SER A 31 10.61 3.48 19.88
N LEU A 32 11.25 4.65 19.84
CA LEU A 32 10.93 5.67 18.84
C LEU A 32 11.10 5.12 17.42
N ASP A 33 12.04 4.20 17.23
CA ASP A 33 12.28 3.53 15.95
C ASP A 33 11.09 2.65 15.55
N THR A 34 10.59 1.79 16.43
CA THR A 34 9.44 0.93 16.13
C THR A 34 8.19 1.77 15.83
N ILE A 35 7.97 2.86 16.57
CA ILE A 35 6.85 3.78 16.30
C ILE A 35 7.00 4.45 14.94
N PHE A 36 8.21 4.94 14.61
CA PHE A 36 8.50 5.59 13.33
C PHE A 36 8.28 4.63 12.15
N TYR A 37 8.81 3.41 12.23
CA TYR A 37 8.63 2.41 11.17
C TYR A 37 7.17 1.95 11.04
N SER A 38 6.44 1.87 12.16
CA SER A 38 5.00 1.55 12.16
C SER A 38 4.18 2.62 11.43
N GLN A 39 4.41 3.91 11.73
CA GLN A 39 3.74 5.02 11.04
C GLN A 39 4.06 5.06 9.55
N LYS A 40 5.32 4.79 9.19
CA LYS A 40 5.76 4.74 7.79
C LYS A 40 5.08 3.58 7.03
N LEU A 41 4.95 2.43 7.68
CA LEU A 41 4.23 1.27 7.12
C LEU A 41 2.76 1.60 6.87
N ASP A 42 2.10 2.24 7.83
CA ASP A 42 0.69 2.63 7.73
C ASP A 42 0.43 3.61 6.58
N GLN A 43 1.34 4.56 6.36
CA GLN A 43 1.29 5.47 5.21
C GLN A 43 1.41 4.72 3.87
N LEU A 44 2.33 3.77 3.77
CA LEU A 44 2.51 2.96 2.56
C LEU A 44 1.28 2.09 2.27
N ILE A 45 0.70 1.47 3.30
CA ILE A 45 -0.55 0.70 3.18
C ILE A 45 -1.70 1.60 2.73
N THR A 46 -1.82 2.79 3.31
CA THR A 46 -2.85 3.77 2.92
C THR A 46 -2.71 4.19 1.46
N ILE A 47 -1.47 4.42 1.00
CA ILE A 47 -1.20 4.75 -0.41
C ILE A 47 -1.56 3.57 -1.31
N TYR A 48 -1.16 2.35 -0.93
CA TYR A 48 -1.48 1.12 -1.67
C TYR A 48 -2.99 0.92 -1.80
N GLN A 49 -3.73 1.04 -0.69
CA GLN A 49 -5.19 0.93 -0.67
C GLN A 49 -5.85 2.00 -1.55
N LYS A 50 -5.42 3.27 -1.44
CA LYS A 50 -5.93 4.35 -2.29
C LYS A 50 -5.68 4.10 -3.77
N LEU A 51 -4.50 3.59 -4.14
CA LEU A 51 -4.17 3.24 -5.53
C LEU A 51 -4.98 2.04 -6.02
N SER A 52 -5.15 1.01 -5.20
CA SER A 52 -5.96 -0.17 -5.50
C SER A 52 -7.43 0.18 -5.73
N ILE A 53 -8.04 0.94 -4.81
CA ILE A 53 -9.45 1.40 -4.91
C ILE A 53 -9.64 2.31 -6.13
N LYS A 54 -8.65 3.14 -6.46
CA LYS A 54 -8.72 4.01 -7.65
C LYS A 54 -8.66 3.20 -8.95
N ASN A 55 -7.95 2.08 -8.98
CA ASN A 55 -7.96 1.15 -10.11
C ASN A 55 -9.29 0.37 -10.20
N GLU A 56 -9.89 -0.02 -9.09
CA GLU A 56 -11.22 -0.66 -9.07
C GLU A 56 -12.32 0.27 -9.59
N ASN A 57 -12.35 1.53 -9.14
CA ASN A 57 -13.30 2.53 -9.65
C ASN A 57 -13.11 2.82 -11.15
N LYS A 58 -11.88 2.73 -11.66
CA LYS A 58 -11.61 2.86 -13.10
C LYS A 58 -12.18 1.68 -13.90
N ASN A 59 -12.09 0.46 -13.35
CA ASN A 59 -12.66 -0.74 -13.97
C ASN A 59 -14.20 -0.78 -13.88
N MET A 60 -14.78 -0.22 -12.81
CA MET A 60 -16.24 -0.06 -12.67
C MET A 60 -16.79 0.95 -13.71
N LEU A 61 -16.14 2.10 -13.89
CA LEU A 61 -16.54 3.12 -14.87
C LEU A 61 -16.31 2.71 -16.36
N LEU A 62 -15.46 1.71 -16.62
CA LEU A 62 -15.22 1.18 -17.96
C LEU A 62 -16.27 0.15 -18.40
N ASN A 63 -16.98 -0.48 -17.45
CA ASN A 63 -17.97 -1.51 -17.76
C ASN A 63 -19.34 -0.94 -18.18
N ASP A 64 -19.70 0.27 -17.73
CA ASP A 64 -20.99 0.90 -18.08
C ASP A 64 -21.00 1.47 -19.51
N ASN A 65 -19.83 1.74 -20.10
CA ASN A 65 -19.71 2.32 -21.45
C ASN A 65 -19.76 1.27 -22.58
N LYS A 66 -19.92 -0.03 -22.27
CA LYS A 66 -20.08 -1.09 -23.28
C LYS A 66 -21.53 -1.43 -23.63
N SER A 67 -22.52 -0.81 -22.98
CA SER A 67 -23.94 -1.15 -23.15
C SER A 67 -24.75 -0.23 -24.08
N TYR A 68 -24.12 0.63 -24.87
CA TYR A 68 -24.79 1.45 -25.89
C TYR A 68 -24.18 1.24 -27.27
N LYS A 69 -24.26 0.01 -27.78
CA LYS A 69 -24.15 -0.27 -29.22
C LYS A 69 -24.82 -1.62 -29.50
N ASN A 70 -26.14 -1.59 -29.64
CA ASN A 70 -26.85 -2.45 -30.59
C ASN A 70 -28.17 -1.80 -30.97
#